data_AF-A0A821KJJ3-F1
#
_entry.id   AF-A0A821KJJ3-F1
#
_cell.length_a   1.000
_cell.length_b   1.000
_cell.length_c   1.000
_cell.angle_alpha   90.00
_cell.angle_beta   90.00
_cell.angle_gamma   90.00
#
_symmetry.space_group_name_H-M   'P 1'
#
loop_
_entity.id
_entity.type
_entity.pdbx_description
1 polymer ?
#
loop_
_entity_poly.entity_id
_entity_poly.type
_entity_poly.pdbx_seq_one_letter_code
_entity_poly.pdbx_strand_id
1 'polypeptide(L)'
;MPSYGIATTVDPLENGNQNIEHWLSVNFNSCLDGAGIRTHRARLHLVITLDISGSMSDRFEGEPGKTKLQIAQQSLLTLLKQLGPDDALGIVLFNHSATVLQPIERISSIDKKKLEENILKLRASGGTTIARAIEVASELYNSTADQKGMKDDNNMISRRIFFLTDMEVSTNDGETFLKHIKDNAEKHTIWSTVVGVGLDLGAEVIQSVSRTIGCNYCNVRSARTFDELMNTEFHYTVTPIGFNIELSIAGERYTMEQGYGSPEIHQLQDKIDTRQSIKIIT
;
A
#
# COMPACT_ATOMS: atom_id res chain seq x y z
N MET A 1 15.23 11.00 12.55
CA MET A 1 16.24 10.17 13.24
C MET A 1 15.54 9.06 13.97
N PRO A 2 16.11 7.86 14.06
CA PRO A 2 15.54 6.80 14.88
C PRO A 2 15.55 7.24 16.35
N SER A 3 14.47 6.94 17.07
CA SER A 3 14.41 7.01 18.52
C SER A 3 14.12 5.62 19.07
N TYR A 4 14.53 5.39 20.32
CA TYR A 4 14.23 4.13 20.99
C TYR A 4 13.70 4.38 22.40
N GLY A 5 12.83 3.47 22.85
CA GLY A 5 12.31 3.44 24.20
C GLY A 5 12.57 2.07 24.82
N ILE A 6 12.73 2.03 26.14
CA ILE A 6 12.95 0.79 26.88
C ILE A 6 11.89 0.71 27.98
N ALA A 7 11.27 -0.45 28.13
CA ALA A 7 10.37 -0.75 29.24
C ALA A 7 10.71 -2.11 29.83
N THR A 8 10.42 -2.30 31.11
CA THR A 8 10.59 -3.57 31.81
C THR A 8 9.27 -3.92 32.46
N THR A 9 8.79 -5.13 32.21
CA THR A 9 7.56 -5.65 32.81
C THR A 9 7.86 -6.97 33.52
N VAL A 10 6.96 -7.33 34.43
CA VAL A 10 6.90 -8.68 35.00
C VAL A 10 5.63 -9.29 34.44
N ASP A 11 5.71 -10.50 33.88
CA ASP A 11 4.53 -11.18 33.34
C ASP A 11 3.45 -11.29 34.45
N PRO A 12 2.29 -10.63 34.29
CA PRO A 12 1.24 -10.65 35.29
C PRO A 12 0.46 -11.98 35.32
N LEU A 13 0.68 -12.89 34.37
CA LEU A 13 -0.05 -14.15 34.21
C LEU A 13 0.72 -15.37 34.74
N GLU A 14 2.06 -15.30 34.84
CA GLU A 14 2.87 -16.35 35.45
C GLU A 14 2.88 -16.25 36.99
N ASN A 15 1.88 -16.91 37.61
CA ASN A 15 1.84 -17.09 39.06
C ASN A 15 2.92 -18.09 39.53
N GLY A 16 4.18 -17.64 39.63
CA GLY A 16 5.26 -18.40 40.28
C GLY A 16 6.66 -18.13 39.75
N ASN A 17 6.80 -17.71 38.50
CA ASN A 17 8.05 -17.24 37.92
C ASN A 17 7.91 -15.74 37.61
N GLN A 18 8.68 -14.91 38.31
CA GLN A 18 8.81 -13.50 37.97
C GLN A 18 9.76 -13.36 36.77
N ASN A 19 9.33 -13.87 35.60
CA ASN A 19 10.06 -13.64 34.37
C ASN A 19 10.00 -12.14 34.05
N ILE A 20 11.17 -11.50 34.12
CA ILE A 20 11.33 -10.08 33.81
C ILE A 20 11.48 -9.97 32.29
N GLU A 21 10.53 -9.30 31.67
CA GLU A 21 10.54 -9.01 30.25
C GLU A 21 11.13 -7.63 30.00
N HIS A 22 12.01 -7.52 29.01
CA HIS A 22 12.58 -6.25 28.58
C HIS A 22 12.11 -5.94 27.16
N TRP A 23 11.47 -4.79 27.00
CA TRP A 23 10.92 -4.31 25.76
C TRP A 23 11.81 -3.21 25.19
N LEU A 24 12.18 -3.33 23.93
CA LEU A 24 12.84 -2.29 23.15
C LEU A 24 11.87 -1.84 22.05
N SER A 25 11.46 -0.57 22.08
CA SER A 25 10.75 0.05 20.97
C SER A 25 11.72 0.85 20.12
N VAL A 26 11.59 0.77 18.80
CA VAL A 26 12.35 1.58 17.83
C VAL A 26 11.34 2.31 16.96
N ASN A 27 11.45 3.62 16.89
CA ASN A 27 10.57 4.49 16.10
C ASN A 27 11.42 5.31 15.13
N PHE A 28 10.86 5.61 13.95
CA PHE A 28 11.53 6.44 12.95
C PHE A 28 10.76 7.74 12.79
N ASN A 29 11.39 8.85 13.16
CA ASN A 29 10.84 10.18 12.93
C ASN A 29 11.46 10.79 11.68
N SER A 30 10.64 11.44 10.85
CA SER A 30 11.05 12.15 9.63
C SER A 30 10.79 13.65 9.74
N CYS A 31 11.43 14.47 8.90
CA CYS A 31 11.07 15.89 8.76
C CYS A 31 9.66 16.08 8.16
N LEU A 32 9.05 14.99 7.70
CA LEU A 32 7.70 14.96 7.17
C LEU A 32 6.67 14.63 8.26
N ASP A 33 7.04 14.33 9.50
CA ASP A 33 6.02 13.97 10.50
C ASP A 33 5.04 15.13 10.77
N GLY A 34 3.78 14.78 11.05
CA GLY A 34 2.72 15.75 11.35
C GLY A 34 2.33 16.59 10.13
N ALA A 35 2.42 17.93 10.24
CA ALA A 35 2.05 18.83 9.15
C ALA A 35 3.05 18.80 7.96
N GLY A 36 4.27 18.29 8.18
CA GLY A 36 5.32 18.21 7.17
C GLY A 36 4.91 17.33 5.97
N ILE A 37 4.23 16.21 6.20
CA ILE A 37 3.91 15.20 5.18
C ILE A 37 2.99 15.76 4.11
N ARG A 38 2.13 16.71 4.49
CA ARG A 38 1.18 17.33 3.55
C ARG A 38 1.83 18.41 2.68
N THR A 39 2.89 19.04 3.19
CA THR A 39 3.49 20.23 2.59
C THR A 39 4.79 19.96 1.84
N HIS A 40 5.52 18.90 2.22
CA HIS A 40 6.85 18.60 1.70
C HIS A 40 6.97 17.20 1.08
N ARG A 41 5.87 16.48 0.86
CA ARG A 41 5.94 15.19 0.15
C ARG A 41 6.44 15.35 -1.28
N ALA A 42 7.10 14.31 -1.78
CA ALA A 42 7.41 14.18 -3.19
C ALA A 42 6.16 14.28 -4.06
N ARG A 43 6.34 14.71 -5.32
CA ARG A 43 5.27 14.65 -6.32
C ARG A 43 4.90 13.19 -6.53
N LEU A 44 3.62 12.91 -6.64
CA LEU A 44 3.12 11.55 -6.78
C LEU A 44 2.70 11.33 -8.22
N HIS A 45 3.28 10.33 -8.86
CA HIS A 45 2.74 9.74 -10.08
C HIS A 45 2.00 8.47 -9.66
N LEU A 46 0.68 8.54 -9.72
CA LEU A 46 -0.21 7.49 -9.25
C LEU A 46 -0.92 6.85 -10.44
N VAL A 47 -0.85 5.53 -10.53
CA VAL A 47 -1.77 4.75 -11.37
C VAL A 47 -2.74 4.03 -10.47
N ILE A 48 -4.04 4.14 -10.74
CA ILE A 48 -5.07 3.44 -10.00
C ILE A 48 -5.66 2.37 -10.89
N THR A 49 -5.55 1.12 -10.49
CA THR A 49 -6.21 -0.03 -11.10
C THR A 49 -7.49 -0.33 -10.33
N LEU A 50 -8.64 -0.12 -10.97
CA LEU A 50 -9.96 -0.37 -10.40
C LEU A 50 -10.53 -1.67 -10.96
N ASP A 51 -10.88 -2.58 -10.05
CA ASP A 51 -11.57 -3.81 -10.37
C ASP A 51 -13.03 -3.53 -10.74
N ILE A 52 -13.40 -3.98 -11.93
CA ILE A 52 -14.76 -3.92 -12.47
C ILE A 52 -15.25 -5.33 -12.84
N SER A 53 -14.72 -6.38 -12.20
CA SER A 53 -15.19 -7.77 -12.35
C SER A 53 -16.61 -7.96 -11.83
N GLY A 54 -17.22 -9.10 -12.15
CA GLY A 54 -18.58 -9.43 -11.77
C GLY A 54 -18.83 -9.44 -10.26
N SER A 55 -17.87 -9.92 -9.45
CA SER A 55 -17.97 -9.95 -7.98
C SER A 55 -18.10 -8.56 -7.37
N MET A 56 -17.60 -7.53 -8.06
CA MET A 56 -17.77 -6.13 -7.64
C MET A 56 -19.23 -5.64 -7.72
N SER A 57 -20.13 -6.42 -8.33
CA SER A 57 -21.59 -6.16 -8.27
C SER A 57 -22.25 -6.63 -6.97
N ASP A 58 -21.55 -7.41 -6.16
CA ASP A 58 -22.06 -7.92 -4.89
C ASP A 58 -22.29 -6.79 -3.88
N ARG A 59 -23.20 -7.06 -2.94
CA ARG A 59 -23.50 -6.14 -1.86
C ARG A 59 -22.30 -5.99 -0.94
N PHE A 60 -22.02 -4.74 -0.56
CA PHE A 60 -20.98 -4.44 0.40
C PHE A 60 -21.55 -4.53 1.82
N GLU A 61 -21.01 -5.44 2.65
CA GLU A 61 -21.58 -5.72 3.98
C GLU A 61 -21.56 -4.51 4.93
N GLY A 62 -20.52 -3.69 4.86
CA GLY A 62 -20.35 -2.54 5.74
C GLY A 62 -21.19 -1.31 5.39
N GLU A 63 -21.96 -1.33 4.30
CA GLU A 63 -22.80 -0.21 3.89
C GLU A 63 -24.06 -0.70 3.13
N PRO A 64 -25.19 -0.87 3.83
CA PRO A 64 -26.41 -1.41 3.25
C PRO A 64 -26.87 -0.65 2.00
N GLY A 65 -27.19 -1.40 0.95
CA GLY A 65 -27.74 -0.86 -0.30
C GLY A 65 -26.70 -0.40 -1.33
N LYS A 66 -25.41 -0.51 -1.03
CA LYS A 66 -24.32 -0.27 -2.00
C LYS A 66 -23.64 -1.56 -2.42
N THR A 67 -23.11 -1.58 -3.64
CA THR A 67 -22.23 -2.66 -4.13
C THR A 67 -20.76 -2.38 -3.81
N LYS A 68 -19.92 -3.42 -3.84
CA LYS A 68 -18.45 -3.28 -3.71
C LYS A 68 -17.90 -2.25 -4.73
N LEU A 69 -18.36 -2.28 -5.98
CA LEU A 69 -17.98 -1.31 -7.01
C LEU A 69 -18.36 0.13 -6.63
N GLN A 70 -19.55 0.35 -6.08
CA GLN A 70 -19.97 1.70 -5.67
C GLN A 70 -19.09 2.25 -4.55
N ILE A 71 -18.68 1.39 -3.61
CA ILE A 71 -17.71 1.75 -2.57
C ILE A 71 -16.34 2.04 -3.18
N ALA A 72 -15.87 1.22 -4.11
CA ALA A 72 -14.60 1.44 -4.80
C ALA A 72 -14.59 2.74 -5.64
N GLN A 73 -15.70 3.06 -6.32
CA GLN A 73 -15.90 4.35 -7.02
C GLN A 73 -15.82 5.53 -6.05
N GLN A 74 -16.52 5.47 -4.92
CA GLN A 74 -16.48 6.52 -3.89
C GLN A 74 -15.07 6.68 -3.31
N SER A 75 -14.43 5.56 -3.01
CA SER A 75 -13.06 5.50 -2.51
C SER A 75 -12.08 6.14 -3.50
N LEU A 76 -12.19 5.80 -4.78
CA LEU A 76 -11.43 6.43 -5.86
C LEU A 76 -11.65 7.94 -5.88
N LEU A 77 -12.90 8.41 -5.86
CA LEU A 77 -13.21 9.85 -5.86
C LEU A 77 -12.68 10.58 -4.62
N THR A 78 -12.69 9.95 -3.45
CA THR A 78 -12.05 10.49 -2.24
C THR A 78 -10.54 10.60 -2.41
N LEU A 79 -9.89 9.57 -2.96
CA LEU A 79 -8.45 9.58 -3.22
C LEU A 79 -8.08 10.72 -4.18
N LEU A 80 -8.85 10.94 -5.25
CA LEU A 80 -8.58 12.01 -6.22
C LEU A 80 -8.54 13.41 -5.58
N LYS A 81 -9.22 13.62 -4.44
CA LYS A 81 -9.19 14.89 -3.69
C LYS A 81 -7.88 15.12 -2.94
N GLN A 82 -7.10 14.06 -2.67
CA GLN A 82 -5.81 14.14 -1.98
C GLN A 82 -4.65 14.50 -2.91
N LEU A 83 -4.88 14.43 -4.23
CA LEU A 83 -3.86 14.72 -5.24
C LEU A 83 -3.73 16.23 -5.49
N GLY A 84 -2.49 16.70 -5.44
CA GLY A 84 -2.11 18.07 -5.75
C GLY A 84 -2.07 18.33 -7.25
N PRO A 85 -2.01 19.60 -7.68
CA PRO A 85 -2.01 19.96 -9.11
C PRO A 85 -0.80 19.43 -9.88
N ASP A 86 0.35 19.26 -9.22
CA ASP A 86 1.60 18.78 -9.80
C ASP A 86 1.77 17.25 -9.77
N ASP A 87 0.83 16.53 -9.15
CA ASP A 87 0.78 15.07 -9.21
C ASP A 87 0.32 14.62 -10.61
N ALA A 88 0.61 13.36 -10.95
CA ALA A 88 0.10 12.71 -12.15
C ALA A 88 -0.82 11.53 -11.79
N LEU A 89 -1.83 11.32 -12.62
CA LEU A 89 -2.83 10.28 -12.44
C LEU A 89 -3.06 9.51 -13.74
N GLY A 90 -2.94 8.19 -13.66
CA GLY A 90 -3.50 7.25 -14.64
C GLY A 90 -4.56 6.36 -13.99
N ILE A 91 -5.56 5.92 -14.76
CA ILE A 91 -6.57 4.97 -14.29
C ILE A 91 -6.69 3.81 -15.28
N VAL A 92 -6.54 2.60 -14.75
CA VAL A 92 -6.74 1.33 -15.46
C VAL A 92 -7.98 0.67 -14.86
N LEU A 93 -8.85 0.16 -15.72
CA LEU A 93 -9.97 -0.67 -15.35
C LEU A 93 -9.64 -2.12 -15.70
N PHE A 94 -9.97 -3.05 -14.81
CA PHE A 94 -9.72 -4.45 -15.11
C PHE A 94 -10.85 -5.37 -14.69
N ASN A 95 -10.97 -6.45 -15.45
CA ASN A 95 -11.77 -7.63 -15.18
C ASN A 95 -10.94 -8.82 -15.70
N HIS A 96 -11.45 -9.61 -16.65
CA HIS A 96 -10.68 -10.59 -17.42
C HIS A 96 -9.77 -9.95 -18.48
N SER A 97 -9.89 -8.64 -18.67
CA SER A 97 -9.03 -7.79 -19.52
C SER A 97 -8.64 -6.53 -18.74
N ALA A 98 -7.66 -5.77 -19.21
CA ALA A 98 -7.31 -4.47 -18.64
C ALA A 98 -7.35 -3.37 -19.71
N THR A 99 -7.96 -2.24 -19.38
CA THR A 99 -8.15 -1.10 -20.29
C THR A 99 -7.82 0.21 -19.58
N VAL A 100 -7.26 1.16 -20.31
CA VAL A 100 -6.93 2.48 -19.76
C VAL A 100 -8.16 3.38 -19.85
N LEU A 101 -8.69 3.82 -18.71
CA LEU A 101 -9.76 4.82 -18.64
C LEU A 101 -9.19 6.25 -18.75
N GLN A 102 -8.05 6.48 -18.11
CA GLN A 102 -7.36 7.77 -18.09
C GLN A 102 -5.87 7.51 -18.30
N PRO A 103 -5.26 8.02 -19.39
CA PRO A 103 -3.80 7.97 -19.53
C PRO A 103 -3.14 8.75 -18.40
N ILE A 104 -1.90 8.41 -18.07
CA ILE A 104 -1.19 9.07 -17.00
C ILE A 104 -0.83 10.51 -17.39
N GLU A 105 -1.49 11.47 -16.74
CA GLU A 105 -1.35 12.89 -17.03
C GLU A 105 -1.32 13.70 -15.73
N ARG A 106 -0.79 14.92 -15.77
CA ARG A 106 -0.83 15.81 -14.61
C ARG A 106 -2.26 16.15 -14.22
N ILE A 107 -2.53 16.19 -12.92
CA ILE A 107 -3.85 16.53 -12.36
C ILE A 107 -4.35 17.88 -12.87
N SER A 108 -3.46 18.85 -13.04
CA SER A 108 -3.80 20.17 -13.61
C SER A 108 -4.35 20.12 -15.04
N SER A 109 -4.04 19.07 -15.79
CA SER A 109 -4.43 18.90 -17.20
C SER A 109 -5.68 18.03 -17.38
N ILE A 110 -6.11 17.32 -16.33
CA ILE A 110 -7.24 16.40 -16.38
C ILE A 110 -8.56 17.14 -16.15
N ASP A 111 -9.55 16.89 -17.00
CA ASP A 111 -10.93 17.31 -16.75
C ASP A 111 -11.56 16.45 -15.64
N LYS A 112 -11.44 16.94 -14.39
CA LYS A 112 -11.92 16.25 -13.20
C LYS A 112 -13.42 15.92 -13.25
N LYS A 113 -14.24 16.80 -13.82
CA LYS A 113 -15.69 16.58 -13.88
C LYS A 113 -16.03 15.44 -14.83
N LYS A 114 -15.43 15.47 -16.03
CA LYS A 114 -15.61 14.40 -17.01
C LYS A 114 -15.09 13.05 -16.48
N LEU A 115 -13.96 13.07 -15.77
CA LEU A 115 -13.40 11.87 -15.16
C LEU A 115 -14.34 11.31 -14.08
N GLU A 116 -14.87 12.16 -13.20
CA GLU A 116 -15.84 11.76 -12.18
C GLU A 116 -17.10 11.13 -12.79
N GLU A 117 -17.66 11.75 -13.84
CA GLU A 117 -18.81 11.18 -14.56
C GLU A 117 -18.50 9.81 -15.16
N ASN A 118 -17.32 9.64 -15.75
CA ASN A 118 -16.90 8.37 -16.34
C ASN A 118 -16.76 7.29 -15.26
N ILE A 119 -16.15 7.62 -14.11
CA ILE A 119 -16.00 6.72 -12.98
C ILE A 119 -17.37 6.26 -12.47
N LEU A 120 -18.33 7.16 -12.28
CA LEU A 120 -19.66 6.84 -11.75
C LEU A 120 -20.52 5.99 -12.72
N LYS A 121 -20.21 6.03 -14.02
CA LYS A 121 -20.90 5.24 -15.06
C LYS A 121 -20.40 3.79 -15.14
N LEU A 122 -19.28 3.45 -14.50
CA LEU A 122 -18.71 2.10 -14.56
C LEU A 122 -19.66 1.04 -14.03
N ARG A 123 -19.55 -0.17 -14.58
CA ARG A 123 -20.37 -1.34 -14.24
C ARG A 123 -19.48 -2.57 -14.14
N ALA A 124 -19.81 -3.40 -13.16
CA ALA A 124 -19.19 -4.69 -12.93
C ALA A 124 -19.52 -5.66 -14.08
N SER A 125 -18.53 -6.39 -14.58
CA SER A 125 -18.68 -7.36 -15.66
C SER A 125 -17.48 -8.29 -15.80
N GLY A 126 -17.71 -9.53 -16.24
CA GLY A 126 -16.65 -10.49 -16.57
C GLY A 126 -15.96 -11.09 -15.35
N GLY A 127 -14.87 -11.82 -15.58
CA GLY A 127 -14.02 -12.40 -14.53
C GLY A 127 -12.95 -11.45 -14.01
N THR A 128 -11.93 -11.99 -13.35
CA THR A 128 -10.84 -11.22 -12.72
C THR A 128 -9.48 -11.75 -13.18
N THR A 129 -8.61 -10.87 -13.67
CA THR A 129 -7.23 -11.17 -14.08
C THR A 129 -6.35 -10.01 -13.65
N ILE A 130 -5.87 -10.07 -12.41
CA ILE A 130 -5.14 -8.96 -11.79
C ILE A 130 -3.71 -8.83 -12.33
N ALA A 131 -3.10 -9.92 -12.81
CA ALA A 131 -1.79 -9.86 -13.46
C ALA A 131 -1.82 -8.93 -14.68
N ARG A 132 -2.90 -8.97 -15.47
CA ARG A 132 -3.04 -8.08 -16.63
C ARG A 132 -3.19 -6.61 -16.23
N ALA A 133 -3.81 -6.35 -15.08
CA ALA A 133 -3.96 -5.01 -14.54
C ALA A 133 -2.60 -4.37 -14.19
N ILE A 134 -1.73 -5.11 -13.50
CA ILE A 134 -0.40 -4.60 -13.14
C ILE A 134 0.51 -4.43 -14.37
N GLU A 135 0.42 -5.31 -15.37
CA GLU A 135 1.16 -5.13 -16.63
C GLU A 135 0.80 -3.81 -17.32
N VAL A 136 -0.49 -3.57 -17.57
CA VAL A 136 -0.96 -2.34 -18.22
C VAL A 136 -0.65 -1.10 -17.37
N ALA A 137 -0.82 -1.19 -16.05
CA ALA A 137 -0.48 -0.11 -15.14
C ALA A 137 1.01 0.25 -15.16
N SER A 138 1.88 -0.76 -15.26
CA SER A 138 3.33 -0.58 -15.36
C SER A 138 3.72 0.05 -16.70
N GLU A 139 3.09 -0.40 -17.79
CA GLU A 139 3.30 0.14 -19.13
C GLU A 139 2.94 1.64 -19.24
N LEU A 140 1.94 2.13 -18.48
CA LEU A 140 1.62 3.55 -18.44
C LEU A 140 2.82 4.41 -18.03
N TYR A 141 3.67 3.93 -17.10
CA TYR A 141 4.86 4.68 -16.70
C TYR A 141 5.89 4.84 -17.83
N ASN A 142 5.97 3.88 -18.75
CA ASN A 142 6.87 3.99 -19.90
C ASN A 142 6.50 5.17 -20.80
N SER A 143 5.21 5.51 -20.89
CA SER A 143 4.73 6.66 -21.67
C SER A 143 5.06 8.03 -21.08
N THR A 144 5.57 8.07 -19.84
CA THR A 144 5.91 9.30 -19.12
C THR A 144 7.36 9.75 -19.28
N ALA A 145 8.24 8.85 -19.74
CA ALA A 145 9.69 9.08 -19.76
C ALA A 145 10.09 10.32 -20.59
N ASP A 146 9.37 10.61 -21.68
CA ASP A 146 9.67 11.72 -22.58
C ASP A 146 8.83 12.98 -22.33
N GLN A 147 7.89 12.94 -21.37
CA GLN A 147 6.98 14.05 -21.14
C GLN A 147 7.60 15.15 -20.26
N LYS A 148 7.55 16.39 -20.75
CA LYS A 148 8.10 17.56 -20.04
C LYS A 148 7.39 17.79 -18.71
N GLY A 149 8.15 17.77 -17.61
CA GLY A 149 7.63 17.93 -16.25
C GLY A 149 7.24 16.63 -15.55
N MET A 150 7.30 15.49 -16.25
CA MET A 150 7.08 14.15 -15.69
C MET A 150 8.39 13.37 -15.47
N LYS A 151 9.53 13.94 -15.88
CA LYS A 151 10.85 13.39 -15.56
C LYS A 151 11.15 13.56 -14.08
N ASP A 152 11.73 12.51 -13.52
CA ASP A 152 12.19 12.49 -12.14
C ASP A 152 13.56 13.16 -12.02
N ASP A 153 13.55 14.47 -12.24
CA ASP A 153 14.71 15.31 -12.08
C ASP A 153 14.93 15.48 -10.56
N ASN A 154 15.88 14.73 -10.00
CA ASN A 154 16.31 14.74 -8.58
C ASN A 154 15.56 13.82 -7.59
N ASN A 155 14.99 12.69 -8.01
CA ASN A 155 14.38 11.71 -7.10
C ASN A 155 13.24 12.30 -6.25
N MET A 156 12.49 13.23 -6.83
CA MET A 156 11.37 13.95 -6.19
C MET A 156 10.01 13.47 -6.68
N ILE A 157 9.97 12.32 -7.36
CA ILE A 157 8.75 11.67 -7.83
C ILE A 157 8.61 10.29 -7.18
N SER A 158 7.54 10.11 -6.42
CA SER A 158 7.09 8.79 -5.97
C SER A 158 6.21 8.18 -7.07
N ARG A 159 6.52 6.96 -7.52
CA ARG A 159 5.68 6.20 -8.47
C ARG A 159 4.96 5.10 -7.72
N ARG A 160 3.63 5.05 -7.82
CA ARG A 160 2.84 4.07 -7.08
C ARG A 160 1.65 3.55 -7.86
N ILE A 161 1.32 2.28 -7.71
CA ILE A 161 0.11 1.66 -8.27
C ILE A 161 -0.84 1.31 -7.12
N PHE A 162 -2.10 1.76 -7.19
CA PHE A 162 -3.14 1.39 -6.23
C PHE A 162 -4.09 0.37 -6.86
N PHE A 163 -4.28 -0.77 -6.21
CA PHE A 163 -5.22 -1.81 -6.62
C PHE A 163 -6.47 -1.75 -5.74
N LEU A 164 -7.62 -1.36 -6.30
CA LEU A 164 -8.91 -1.38 -5.61
C LEU A 164 -9.70 -2.58 -6.12
N THR A 165 -9.79 -3.63 -5.31
CA THR A 165 -10.27 -4.95 -5.74
C THR A 165 -10.74 -5.76 -4.54
N ASP A 166 -11.64 -6.72 -4.75
CA ASP A 166 -11.97 -7.74 -3.75
C ASP A 166 -11.02 -8.95 -3.78
N MET A 167 -10.03 -8.94 -4.70
CA MET A 167 -9.05 -9.99 -5.01
C MET A 167 -9.64 -11.39 -5.13
N GLU A 168 -10.81 -11.54 -5.75
CA GLU A 168 -11.32 -12.84 -6.17
C GLU A 168 -10.54 -13.36 -7.40
N VAL A 169 -9.28 -13.74 -7.19
CA VAL A 169 -8.33 -14.18 -8.23
C VAL A 169 -7.87 -15.63 -8.01
N SER A 170 -7.51 -16.31 -9.10
CA SER A 170 -6.91 -17.65 -9.01
C SER A 170 -5.50 -17.60 -8.42
N THR A 171 -5.05 -18.70 -7.81
CA THR A 171 -3.70 -18.81 -7.24
C THR A 171 -2.61 -18.45 -8.25
N ASN A 172 -2.66 -19.00 -9.47
CA ASN A 172 -1.65 -18.75 -10.51
C ASN A 172 -1.60 -17.27 -10.95
N ASP A 173 -2.77 -16.63 -11.05
CA ASP A 173 -2.86 -15.20 -11.38
C ASP A 173 -2.31 -14.33 -10.24
N GLY A 174 -2.63 -14.69 -8.99
CA GLY A 174 -2.08 -14.06 -7.79
C GLY A 174 -0.55 -14.18 -7.67
N GLU A 175 0.02 -15.35 -7.95
CA GLU A 175 1.48 -15.54 -7.98
C GLU A 175 2.16 -14.69 -9.05
N THR A 176 1.56 -14.62 -10.24
CA THR A 176 2.06 -13.79 -11.35
C THR A 176 2.02 -12.32 -10.97
N PHE A 177 0.92 -11.87 -10.37
CA PHE A 177 0.78 -10.52 -9.84
C PHE A 177 1.83 -10.16 -8.80
N LEU A 178 2.08 -11.05 -7.83
CA LEU A 178 3.12 -10.85 -6.81
C LEU A 178 4.52 -10.75 -7.42
N LYS A 179 4.80 -11.52 -8.48
CA LYS A 179 6.07 -11.43 -9.22
C LYS A 179 6.23 -10.05 -9.87
N HIS A 180 5.18 -9.54 -10.52
CA HIS A 180 5.22 -8.18 -11.10
C HIS A 180 5.36 -7.10 -10.04
N ILE A 181 4.71 -7.23 -8.88
CA ILE A 181 4.89 -6.30 -7.75
C ILE A 181 6.37 -6.23 -7.32
N LYS A 182 7.02 -7.38 -7.15
CA LYS A 182 8.45 -7.45 -6.78
C LYS A 182 9.35 -6.86 -7.87
N ASP A 183 9.14 -7.25 -9.12
CA ASP A 183 9.91 -6.74 -10.26
C ASP A 183 9.79 -5.21 -10.37
N ASN A 184 8.58 -4.65 -10.20
CA ASN A 184 8.34 -3.21 -10.21
C ASN A 184 9.04 -2.48 -9.06
N ALA A 185 8.96 -3.01 -7.84
CA ALA A 185 9.56 -2.40 -6.67
C ALA A 185 11.10 -2.39 -6.77
N GLU A 186 11.70 -3.53 -7.14
CA GLU A 186 13.14 -3.73 -7.13
C GLU A 186 13.85 -3.11 -8.35
N LYS A 187 13.24 -3.17 -9.54
CA LYS A 187 13.91 -2.78 -10.80
C LYS A 187 13.49 -1.41 -11.32
N HIS A 188 12.29 -0.96 -10.96
CA HIS A 188 11.69 0.24 -11.54
C HIS A 188 11.31 1.31 -10.50
N THR A 189 11.46 1.00 -9.21
CA THR A 189 11.10 1.91 -8.11
C THR A 189 9.63 2.34 -8.24
N ILE A 190 8.76 1.39 -8.61
CA ILE A 190 7.31 1.54 -8.68
C ILE A 190 6.72 0.66 -7.58
N TRP A 191 6.15 1.30 -6.56
CA TRP A 191 5.60 0.59 -5.41
C TRP A 191 4.11 0.34 -5.55
N SER A 192 3.56 -0.61 -4.79
CA SER A 192 2.15 -0.99 -4.89
C SER A 192 1.40 -0.76 -3.58
N THR A 193 0.12 -0.42 -3.67
CA THR A 193 -0.81 -0.43 -2.54
C THR A 193 -2.02 -1.25 -2.93
N VAL A 194 -2.26 -2.34 -2.21
CA VAL A 194 -3.44 -3.17 -2.44
C VAL A 194 -4.52 -2.77 -1.44
N VAL A 195 -5.68 -2.42 -1.95
CA VAL A 195 -6.85 -1.96 -1.21
C VAL A 195 -7.95 -2.99 -1.40
N GLY A 196 -8.12 -3.86 -0.41
CA GLY A 196 -9.18 -4.88 -0.39
C GLY A 196 -10.56 -4.24 -0.21
N VAL A 197 -11.54 -4.57 -1.05
CA VAL A 197 -12.90 -4.04 -0.97
C VAL A 197 -13.86 -5.15 -0.52
N GLY A 198 -14.27 -5.11 0.75
CA GLY A 198 -15.33 -5.98 1.26
C GLY A 198 -14.91 -7.45 1.46
N LEU A 199 -13.61 -7.74 1.47
CA LEU A 199 -13.06 -9.06 1.73
C LEU A 199 -11.96 -8.98 2.79
N ASP A 200 -11.95 -9.89 3.76
CA ASP A 200 -10.75 -10.15 4.55
C ASP A 200 -9.84 -11.05 3.69
N LEU A 201 -8.80 -10.44 3.11
CA LEU A 201 -7.87 -11.16 2.26
C LEU A 201 -7.14 -12.26 3.01
N GLY A 202 -6.90 -13.36 2.31
CA GLY A 202 -6.12 -14.48 2.86
C GLY A 202 -4.79 -13.97 3.39
N ALA A 203 -4.44 -14.39 4.61
CA ALA A 203 -3.24 -13.93 5.31
C ALA A 203 -1.97 -14.05 4.45
N GLU A 204 -1.90 -15.05 3.57
CA GLU A 204 -0.80 -15.28 2.65
C GLU A 204 -0.59 -14.16 1.62
N VAL A 205 -1.68 -13.62 1.05
CA VAL A 205 -1.61 -12.50 0.09
C VAL A 205 -1.17 -11.23 0.81
N ILE A 206 -1.76 -10.94 1.96
CA ILE A 206 -1.39 -9.81 2.81
C ILE A 206 0.09 -9.89 3.17
N GLN A 207 0.55 -11.05 3.63
CA GLN A 207 1.94 -11.29 4.01
C GLN A 207 2.89 -11.14 2.82
N SER A 208 2.52 -11.65 1.64
CA SER A 208 3.38 -11.57 0.45
C SER A 208 3.52 -10.16 -0.09
N VAL A 209 2.42 -9.39 -0.13
CA VAL A 209 2.44 -7.98 -0.52
C VAL A 209 3.22 -7.16 0.50
N SER A 210 2.94 -7.32 1.79
CA SER A 210 3.56 -6.52 2.86
C SER A 210 5.06 -6.75 3.00
N ARG A 211 5.58 -7.90 2.54
CA ARG A 211 7.01 -8.22 2.51
C ARG A 211 7.76 -7.64 1.31
N THR A 212 7.05 -7.08 0.34
CA THR A 212 7.70 -6.46 -0.81
C THR A 212 8.02 -5.01 -0.47
N ILE A 213 9.26 -4.60 -0.73
CA ILE A 213 9.77 -3.25 -0.48
C ILE A 213 8.77 -2.19 -0.95
N GLY A 214 8.44 -1.24 -0.08
CA GLY A 214 7.53 -0.12 -0.32
C GLY A 214 6.07 -0.51 -0.57
N CYS A 215 5.69 -1.79 -0.50
CA CYS A 215 4.32 -2.21 -0.77
C CYS A 215 3.46 -2.15 0.49
N ASN A 216 2.24 -1.62 0.33
CA ASN A 216 1.28 -1.48 1.42
C ASN A 216 0.02 -2.29 1.13
N TYR A 217 -0.65 -2.69 2.20
CA TYR A 217 -1.96 -3.32 2.13
C TYR A 217 -2.93 -2.65 3.10
N CYS A 218 -4.17 -2.41 2.66
CA CYS A 218 -5.24 -1.99 3.55
C CYS A 218 -6.59 -2.59 3.11
N ASN A 219 -7.56 -2.63 4.03
CA ASN A 219 -8.89 -3.15 3.78
C ASN A 219 -9.94 -2.05 3.96
N VAL A 220 -10.91 -1.98 3.05
CA VAL A 220 -12.07 -1.10 3.10
C VAL A 220 -13.24 -1.87 3.69
N ARG A 221 -13.58 -1.52 4.93
CA ARG A 221 -14.74 -2.06 5.64
C ARG A 221 -15.98 -1.15 5.60
N SER A 222 -15.81 0.13 5.25
CA SER A 222 -16.89 1.07 4.97
C SER A 222 -16.34 2.27 4.19
N ALA A 223 -17.20 2.99 3.45
CA ALA A 223 -16.79 4.24 2.81
C ALA A 223 -16.24 5.25 3.82
N ARG A 224 -16.86 5.32 5.02
CA ARG A 224 -16.42 6.22 6.09
C ARG A 224 -15.02 5.89 6.60
N THR A 225 -14.75 4.62 6.89
CA THR A 225 -13.42 4.20 7.37
C THR A 225 -12.35 4.44 6.32
N PHE A 226 -12.68 4.26 5.04
CA PHE A 226 -11.78 4.59 3.96
C PHE A 226 -11.55 6.10 3.83
N ASP A 227 -12.59 6.91 3.96
CA ASP A 227 -12.46 8.37 3.97
C ASP A 227 -11.56 8.84 5.11
N GLU A 228 -11.73 8.28 6.31
CA GLU A 228 -10.87 8.54 7.46
C GLU A 228 -9.42 8.14 7.16
N LEU A 229 -9.20 6.91 6.67
CA LEU A 229 -7.88 6.40 6.29
C LEU A 229 -7.19 7.26 5.22
N MET A 230 -7.90 7.68 4.17
CA MET A 230 -7.31 8.53 3.14
C MET A 230 -7.03 9.94 3.64
N ASN A 231 -7.87 10.48 4.52
CA ASN A 231 -7.62 11.80 5.07
C ASN A 231 -6.45 11.83 6.05
N THR A 232 -6.16 10.74 6.77
CA THR A 232 -5.07 10.68 7.75
C THR A 232 -3.79 10.06 7.19
N GLU A 233 -3.90 8.91 6.52
CA GLU A 233 -2.77 8.04 6.17
C GLU A 233 -2.31 8.14 4.71
N PHE A 234 -3.08 8.77 3.82
CA PHE A 234 -2.74 8.77 2.38
C PHE A 234 -1.32 9.27 2.13
N HIS A 235 -0.95 10.41 2.72
CA HIS A 235 0.35 11.01 2.48
C HIS A 235 1.50 10.14 3.03
N TYR A 236 1.30 9.44 4.13
CA TYR A 236 2.28 8.48 4.68
C TYR A 236 2.36 7.23 3.80
N THR A 237 1.21 6.74 3.32
CA THR A 237 1.13 5.55 2.45
C THR A 237 1.89 5.75 1.13
N VAL A 238 1.87 6.95 0.56
CA VAL A 238 2.50 7.24 -0.74
C VAL A 238 3.92 7.81 -0.65
N THR A 239 4.41 8.08 0.57
CA THR A 239 5.71 8.71 0.80
C THR A 239 6.61 7.78 1.60
N PRO A 240 7.50 7.01 0.94
CA PRO A 240 8.47 6.21 1.66
C PRO A 240 9.47 7.11 2.40
N ILE A 241 9.72 6.81 3.68
CA ILE A 241 10.64 7.57 4.54
C ILE A 241 12.00 6.89 4.72
N GLY A 242 12.10 5.60 4.37
CA GLY A 242 13.30 4.79 4.46
C GLY A 242 13.05 3.40 3.88
N PHE A 243 14.13 2.77 3.42
CA PHE A 243 14.15 1.40 2.92
C PHE A 243 15.34 0.67 3.53
N ASN A 244 15.29 -0.66 3.56
CA ASN A 244 16.40 -1.52 4.01
C ASN A 244 16.92 -1.14 5.40
N ILE A 245 16.01 -0.94 6.34
CA ILE A 245 16.36 -0.59 7.72
C ILE A 245 16.98 -1.83 8.38
N GLU A 246 18.19 -1.68 8.93
CA GLU A 246 18.88 -2.74 9.66
C GLU A 246 19.03 -2.34 11.14
N LEU A 247 18.52 -3.18 12.03
CA LEU A 247 18.69 -3.04 13.48
C LEU A 247 19.68 -4.09 13.98
N SER A 248 20.77 -3.64 14.60
CA SER A 248 21.80 -4.50 15.18
C SER A 248 21.98 -4.16 16.66
N ILE A 249 21.83 -5.15 17.55
CA ILE A 249 21.95 -4.95 19.00
C ILE A 249 23.28 -5.51 19.51
N ALA A 250 24.27 -4.66 19.77
CA ALA A 250 25.53 -5.16 20.34
C ALA A 250 25.35 -5.56 21.82
N GLY A 251 25.51 -6.85 22.15
CA GLY A 251 25.48 -7.34 23.53
C GLY A 251 25.54 -8.86 23.61
N GLU A 252 25.69 -9.39 24.83
CA GLU A 252 25.63 -10.84 25.14
C GLU A 252 24.68 -11.13 26.32
N ARG A 253 24.05 -10.08 26.89
CA ARG A 253 23.23 -10.20 28.10
C ARG A 253 21.76 -10.50 27.81
N TYR A 254 21.32 -10.26 26.59
CA TYR A 254 19.93 -10.36 26.19
C TYR A 254 19.85 -11.16 24.90
N THR A 255 18.72 -11.81 24.67
CA THR A 255 18.38 -12.47 23.41
C THR A 255 17.03 -11.93 22.95
N MET A 256 16.84 -11.67 21.67
CA MET A 256 15.52 -11.28 21.17
C MET A 256 14.64 -12.54 21.11
N GLU A 257 13.59 -12.56 21.92
CA GLU A 257 12.64 -13.67 21.98
C GLU A 257 11.51 -13.52 20.97
N GLN A 258 11.01 -12.30 20.81
CA GLN A 258 9.93 -11.98 19.88
C GLN A 258 10.04 -10.52 19.47
N GLY A 259 9.44 -10.15 18.35
CA GLY A 259 9.12 -8.76 18.12
C GLY A 259 7.81 -8.54 17.38
N TYR A 260 7.40 -7.28 17.37
CA TYR A 260 6.06 -6.84 17.01
C TYR A 260 6.15 -5.60 16.14
N GLY A 261 5.15 -5.40 15.29
CA GLY A 261 5.00 -4.19 14.47
C GLY A 261 5.09 -4.43 12.97
N SER A 262 6.15 -5.08 12.49
CA SER A 262 6.30 -5.41 11.06
C SER A 262 6.22 -6.93 10.79
N PRO A 263 5.75 -7.34 9.60
CA PRO A 263 5.64 -8.76 9.22
C PRO A 263 6.96 -9.54 9.31
N GLU A 264 8.10 -8.86 9.16
CA GLU A 264 9.45 -9.42 9.23
C GLU A 264 9.83 -9.80 10.66
N ILE A 265 9.39 -9.02 11.65
CA ILE A 265 9.74 -9.22 13.06
C ILE A 265 8.74 -10.16 13.76
N HIS A 266 7.47 -10.15 13.31
CA HIS A 266 6.42 -11.00 13.90
C HIS A 266 6.68 -12.52 13.73
N GLN A 267 7.57 -12.91 12.81
CA GLN A 267 7.90 -14.31 12.51
C GLN A 267 9.32 -14.71 12.90
N LEU A 268 9.93 -14.01 13.85
CA LEU A 268 11.13 -14.52 14.51
C LEU A 268 10.75 -15.80 15.27
N GLN A 269 10.95 -16.95 14.63
CA GLN A 269 10.61 -18.27 15.17
C GLN A 269 11.69 -18.81 16.12
N ASP A 270 12.90 -18.27 16.06
CA ASP A 270 14.04 -18.67 16.88
C ASP A 270 14.57 -17.49 17.70
N LYS A 271 15.05 -17.77 18.93
CA LYS A 271 15.73 -16.77 19.77
C LYS A 271 16.95 -16.25 19.02
N ILE A 272 16.93 -14.95 18.70
CA ILE A 272 18.05 -14.29 18.05
C ILE A 272 19.07 -13.90 19.13
N ASP A 273 20.26 -14.45 19.00
CA ASP A 273 21.43 -14.02 19.76
C ASP A 273 21.77 -12.58 19.34
N THR A 274 22.01 -11.67 20.30
CA THR A 274 22.05 -10.21 20.05
C THR A 274 23.06 -9.78 18.97
N ARG A 275 24.07 -10.60 18.67
CA ARG A 275 25.02 -10.33 17.57
C ARG A 275 24.41 -10.37 16.16
N GLN A 276 23.12 -10.72 15.99
CA GLN A 276 22.49 -10.75 14.68
C GLN A 276 21.76 -9.43 14.35
N SER A 277 21.85 -9.04 13.09
CA SER A 277 21.12 -7.91 12.51
C SER A 277 19.71 -8.34 12.08
N ILE A 278 18.67 -7.62 12.48
CA ILE A 278 17.33 -7.76 11.90
C ILE A 278 17.21 -6.77 10.76
N LYS A 279 17.00 -7.29 9.55
CA LYS A 279 16.64 -6.47 8.39
C LYS A 279 15.13 -6.32 8.34
N ILE A 280 14.67 -5.09 8.46
CA ILE A 280 13.28 -4.71 8.25
C ILE A 280 13.17 -4.28 6.80
N ILE A 281 12.46 -5.08 6.02
CA ILE A 281 12.06 -4.73 4.67
C ILE A 281 10.95 -3.68 4.84
N THR A 282 11.34 -2.42 4.80
CA THR A 282 10.44 -1.31 4.51
C THR A 282 10.64 -0.96 3.06
#